data_AF-A0A1C5EDD5-F1
#
_entry.id   AF-A0A1C5EDD5-F1
#
_cell.length_a   1.000
_cell.length_b   1.000
_cell.length_c   1.000
_cell.angle_alpha   90.00
_cell.angle_beta   90.00
_cell.angle_gamma   90.00
#
_symmetry.space_group_name_H-M   'P 1'
#
loop_
_entity.id
_entity.type
_entity.pdbx_description
1 polymer ?
#
loop_
_entity_poly.entity_id
_entity_poly.type
_entity_poly.pdbx_seq_one_letter_code
_entity_poly.pdbx_strand_id
1 'polypeptide(L)'
;MRQRRAKWIPLGVIVLGVVLDLVTPTDVTSAPLLMAAPVAAAPLLSLRGIVAIGALAMAVHAVLAWHDGSFGWQRGVANQLTLLAVTVLAVLINRSLEGRDARTRRARHIAAVAQSAVLPRPPSRLGELRIAARYVPAENEAMIGGDLYVVQDTPHGVRVMVGDVRGKGLGAVSAVCADLGAFRYAADEAEDLPGLVAALERALLREGGRRGGQEQEEGFTTALVAEFADDLSAVRVVNRGHPPPVLLDAQGRATVLEPSEEAPPLGMSGLGTWSCPVDTFPFPPGATLICYTDGVTEARDESGVFYDASVRLPFLVHHRALVGYPASPAQILHLLIEDVGHHTGGRIQDDQALLALHRPPVPPYA
;
A
#
# COMPACT_ATOMS: atom_id res chain seq x y z
N MET A 1 17.27 -4.98 -13.22
CA MET A 1 18.58 -5.62 -13.56
C MET A 1 19.38 -6.14 -12.34
N ARG A 2 19.37 -5.49 -11.17
CA ARG A 2 20.11 -5.92 -9.96
C ARG A 2 19.82 -7.36 -9.48
N GLN A 3 18.55 -7.80 -9.44
CA GLN A 3 18.19 -9.14 -8.98
C GLN A 3 18.70 -10.29 -9.87
N ARG A 4 18.88 -10.07 -11.19
CA ARG A 4 19.43 -11.08 -12.10
C ARG A 4 20.93 -11.31 -11.85
N ARG A 5 21.66 -10.26 -11.45
CA ARG A 5 23.10 -10.36 -11.13
C ARG A 5 23.34 -11.06 -9.78
N ALA A 6 22.44 -10.88 -8.82
CA ALA A 6 22.55 -11.52 -7.50
C ALA A 6 22.60 -13.05 -7.59
N LYS A 7 21.87 -13.67 -8.54
CA LYS A 7 21.88 -15.14 -8.72
C LYS A 7 23.26 -15.74 -9.04
N TRP A 8 24.23 -14.93 -9.48
CA TRP A 8 25.59 -15.37 -9.79
C TRP A 8 26.56 -15.28 -8.61
N ILE A 9 26.16 -14.67 -7.49
CA ILE A 9 26.99 -14.53 -6.29
C ILE A 9 27.54 -15.89 -5.80
N PRO A 10 26.75 -16.97 -5.69
CA PRO A 10 27.26 -18.26 -5.21
C PRO A 10 28.35 -18.85 -6.12
N LEU A 11 28.20 -18.68 -7.44
CA LEU A 11 29.21 -19.12 -8.41
C LEU A 11 30.47 -18.25 -8.32
N GLY A 12 30.31 -16.93 -8.15
CA GLY A 12 31.44 -16.01 -7.94
C GLY A 12 32.25 -16.36 -6.70
N VAL A 13 31.60 -16.78 -5.61
CA VAL A 13 32.28 -17.25 -4.38
C VAL A 13 33.10 -18.52 -4.65
N ILE A 14 32.59 -19.47 -5.44
CA ILE A 14 33.34 -20.67 -5.84
C ILE A 14 34.56 -20.28 -6.68
N VAL A 15 34.37 -19.45 -7.70
CA VAL A 15 35.47 -18.99 -8.58
C VAL A 15 36.55 -18.29 -7.77
N LEU A 16 36.16 -17.42 -6.82
CA LEU A 16 37.10 -16.75 -5.93
C LEU A 16 37.88 -17.76 -5.06
N GLY A 17 37.20 -18.79 -4.54
CA GLY A 17 37.84 -19.89 -3.82
C GLY A 17 38.92 -20.58 -4.64
N VAL A 18 38.60 -20.94 -5.90
CA VAL A 18 39.56 -21.57 -6.83
C VAL A 18 40.75 -20.66 -7.14
N VAL A 19 40.49 -19.38 -7.45
CA VAL A 19 41.57 -18.44 -7.79
C VAL A 19 42.51 -18.23 -6.61
N LEU A 20 41.98 -18.13 -5.39
CA LEU A 20 42.81 -17.99 -4.19
C LEU A 20 43.67 -19.22 -3.99
N ASP A 21 43.09 -20.42 -4.09
CA ASP A 21 43.79 -21.69 -3.94
C ASP A 21 44.99 -21.81 -4.90
N LEU A 22 44.82 -21.39 -6.16
CA LEU A 22 45.88 -21.43 -7.19
C LEU A 22 46.99 -20.40 -6.99
N VAL A 23 46.73 -19.31 -6.26
CA VAL A 23 47.68 -18.19 -6.10
C VAL A 23 48.37 -18.22 -4.74
N THR A 24 47.75 -18.84 -3.73
CA THR A 24 48.33 -18.99 -2.39
C THR A 24 49.17 -20.26 -2.28
N PRO A 25 50.19 -20.28 -1.40
CA PRO A 25 50.95 -21.50 -1.15
C PRO A 25 50.06 -22.58 -0.49
N THR A 26 50.47 -23.85 -0.63
CA THR A 26 49.67 -25.05 -0.30
C THR A 26 49.32 -25.23 1.20
N ASP A 27 49.81 -24.34 2.06
CA ASP A 27 49.49 -24.26 3.48
C ASP A 27 48.24 -23.41 3.79
N VAL A 28 47.75 -22.63 2.81
CA VAL A 28 46.52 -21.84 2.91
C VAL A 28 45.36 -22.57 2.24
N THR A 29 44.26 -22.80 2.98
CA THR A 29 43.10 -23.54 2.47
C THR A 29 41.98 -22.62 1.97
N SER A 30 41.50 -22.87 0.75
CA SER A 30 40.32 -22.21 0.18
C SER A 30 38.97 -22.84 0.62
N ALA A 31 39.01 -23.95 1.37
CA ALA A 31 37.82 -24.70 1.78
C ALA A 31 36.72 -23.85 2.45
N PRO A 32 37.02 -22.85 3.30
CA PRO A 32 36.00 -21.97 3.89
C PRO A 32 35.19 -21.17 2.86
N LEU A 33 35.81 -20.76 1.75
CA LEU A 33 35.11 -20.03 0.67
C LEU A 33 34.16 -20.95 -0.09
N LEU A 34 34.59 -22.18 -0.37
CA LEU A 34 33.74 -23.19 -0.98
C LEU A 34 32.54 -23.55 -0.08
N MET A 35 32.75 -23.58 1.24
CA MET A 35 31.67 -23.77 2.22
C MET A 35 30.70 -22.58 2.30
N ALA A 36 31.15 -21.36 2.02
CA ALA A 36 30.27 -20.19 2.00
C ALA A 36 29.30 -20.17 0.80
N ALA A 37 29.65 -20.85 -0.31
CA ALA A 37 28.86 -20.79 -1.54
C ALA A 37 27.42 -21.38 -1.41
N PRO A 38 27.19 -22.56 -0.81
CA PRO A 38 25.83 -23.07 -0.56
C PRO A 38 25.00 -22.15 0.34
N VAL A 39 25.62 -21.54 1.35
CA VAL A 39 24.94 -20.58 2.25
C VAL A 39 24.53 -19.33 1.49
N ALA A 40 25.41 -18.78 0.64
CA ALA A 40 25.10 -17.65 -0.23
C ALA A 40 23.99 -17.99 -1.26
N ALA A 41 23.87 -19.25 -1.66
CA ALA A 41 22.78 -19.71 -2.53
C ALA A 41 21.41 -19.77 -1.83
N ALA A 42 21.37 -19.93 -0.51
CA ALA A 42 20.14 -20.16 0.25
C ALA A 42 19.03 -19.12 0.04
N PRO A 43 19.30 -17.79 0.02
CA PRO A 43 18.26 -16.78 -0.25
C PRO A 43 18.05 -16.48 -1.75
N LEU A 44 18.86 -17.04 -2.66
CA LEU A 44 18.95 -16.59 -4.06
C LEU A 44 18.47 -17.63 -5.08
N LEU A 45 18.58 -18.92 -4.74
CA LEU A 45 18.33 -20.03 -5.63
C LEU A 45 17.23 -20.95 -5.08
N SER A 46 16.64 -21.74 -5.98
CA SER A 46 15.74 -22.83 -5.59
C SER A 46 16.50 -23.94 -4.85
N LEU A 47 15.78 -24.82 -4.16
CA LEU A 47 16.36 -26.00 -3.49
C LEU A 47 17.29 -26.82 -4.42
N ARG A 48 16.89 -27.01 -5.69
CA ARG A 48 17.73 -27.69 -6.70
C ARG A 48 19.02 -26.92 -7.00
N GLY A 49 18.96 -25.59 -7.05
CA GLY A 49 20.12 -24.73 -7.25
C GLY A 49 21.10 -24.76 -6.08
N ILE A 50 20.61 -24.78 -4.84
CA ILE A 50 21.46 -24.89 -3.63
C ILE A 50 22.19 -26.22 -3.63
N VAL A 51 21.49 -27.32 -3.90
CA VAL A 51 22.08 -28.66 -3.99
C VAL A 51 23.13 -28.71 -5.11
N ALA A 52 22.85 -28.11 -6.27
CA ALA A 52 23.80 -28.05 -7.37
C ALA A 52 25.08 -27.25 -7.00
N ILE A 53 24.93 -26.12 -6.31
CA ILE A 53 26.07 -25.31 -5.81
C ILE A 53 26.87 -26.09 -4.77
N GLY A 54 26.22 -26.79 -3.84
CA GLY A 54 26.89 -27.66 -2.86
C GLY A 54 27.66 -28.79 -3.51
N ALA A 55 27.05 -29.49 -4.47
CA ALA A 55 27.71 -30.56 -5.23
C ALA A 55 28.91 -30.03 -6.03
N LEU A 56 28.77 -28.85 -6.65
CA LEU A 56 29.87 -28.20 -7.37
C LEU A 56 31.02 -27.83 -6.43
N ALA A 57 30.73 -27.22 -5.27
CA ALA A 57 31.74 -26.88 -4.26
C ALA A 57 32.48 -28.12 -3.74
N MET A 58 31.76 -29.23 -3.51
CA MET A 58 32.34 -30.52 -3.12
C MET A 58 33.25 -31.10 -4.19
N ALA A 59 32.83 -31.05 -5.46
CA ALA A 59 33.62 -31.53 -6.59
C ALA A 59 34.88 -30.68 -6.80
N VAL A 60 34.75 -29.35 -6.76
CA VAL A 60 35.89 -28.42 -6.87
C VAL A 60 36.89 -28.66 -5.74
N HIS A 61 36.43 -28.74 -4.49
CA HIS A 61 37.31 -29.04 -3.36
C HIS A 61 38.02 -30.39 -3.52
N ALA A 62 37.34 -31.43 -4.02
CA ALA A 62 37.95 -32.75 -4.23
C ALA A 62 39.06 -32.70 -5.28
N VAL A 63 38.87 -31.95 -6.38
CA VAL A 63 39.87 -31.78 -7.44
C VAL A 63 41.09 -31.01 -6.94
N LEU A 64 40.89 -29.90 -6.23
CA LEU A 64 41.97 -29.09 -5.67
C LEU A 64 42.79 -29.88 -4.64
N ALA A 65 42.11 -30.55 -3.70
CA ALA A 65 42.78 -31.36 -2.69
C ALA A 65 43.54 -32.57 -3.28
N TRP A 66 43.05 -33.14 -4.39
CA TRP A 66 43.78 -34.18 -5.13
C TRP A 66 45.05 -33.62 -5.78
N HIS A 67 44.94 -32.46 -6.42
CA HIS A 67 46.05 -31.80 -7.10
C HIS A 67 47.18 -31.43 -6.13
N ASP A 68 46.85 -30.90 -4.97
CA ASP A 68 47.83 -30.44 -3.97
C ASP A 68 48.41 -31.59 -3.12
N GLY A 69 48.02 -32.83 -3.40
CA GLY A 69 48.42 -34.01 -2.62
C GLY A 69 47.91 -33.98 -1.17
N SER A 70 46.99 -33.07 -0.85
CA SER A 70 46.48 -32.80 0.49
C SER A 70 45.23 -33.62 0.83
N PHE A 71 44.76 -34.47 -0.09
CA PHE A 71 43.65 -35.42 0.08
C PHE A 71 44.00 -36.57 1.05
N GLY A 72 44.25 -36.23 2.30
CA GLY A 72 44.41 -37.19 3.39
C GLY A 72 43.05 -37.64 3.94
N TRP A 73 42.98 -38.89 4.41
CA TRP A 73 41.78 -39.49 5.00
C TRP A 73 41.15 -38.65 6.12
N GLN A 74 41.95 -37.87 6.86
CA GLN A 74 41.44 -37.05 7.97
C GLN A 74 40.95 -35.67 7.53
N ARG A 75 41.77 -34.88 6.81
CA ARG A 75 41.41 -33.49 6.43
C ARG A 75 40.44 -33.43 5.25
N GLY A 76 40.65 -34.25 4.21
CA GLY A 76 39.80 -34.27 3.02
C GLY A 76 38.39 -34.74 3.33
N VAL A 77 38.25 -35.82 4.10
CA VAL A 77 36.96 -36.35 4.54
C VAL A 77 36.26 -35.36 5.48
N ALA A 78 36.97 -34.75 6.43
CA ALA A 78 36.39 -33.74 7.31
C ALA A 78 35.80 -32.56 6.51
N ASN A 79 36.54 -32.00 5.55
CA ASN A 79 36.04 -30.90 4.72
C ASN A 79 34.84 -31.29 3.86
N GLN A 80 34.81 -32.51 3.31
CA GLN A 80 33.66 -33.02 2.54
C GLN A 80 32.42 -33.19 3.43
N LEU A 81 32.59 -33.71 4.65
CA LEU A 81 31.50 -33.82 5.63
C LEU A 81 31.00 -32.43 6.05
N THR A 82 31.89 -31.46 6.28
CA THR A 82 31.50 -30.08 6.58
C THR A 82 30.76 -29.44 5.41
N LEU A 83 31.24 -29.61 4.17
CA LEU A 83 30.55 -29.10 2.96
C LEU A 83 29.14 -29.70 2.80
N LEU A 84 29.01 -31.00 3.04
CA LEU A 84 27.72 -31.67 3.05
C LEU A 84 26.81 -31.08 4.14
N ALA A 85 27.31 -30.96 5.37
CA ALA A 85 26.55 -30.40 6.50
C ALA A 85 26.11 -28.96 6.26
N VAL A 86 26.98 -28.11 5.72
CA VAL A 86 26.68 -26.71 5.38
C VAL A 86 25.69 -26.62 4.22
N THR A 87 25.77 -27.51 3.23
CA THR A 87 24.78 -27.59 2.15
C THR A 87 23.41 -28.00 2.69
N VAL A 88 23.35 -28.99 3.59
CA VAL A 88 22.11 -29.37 4.27
C VAL A 88 21.55 -28.21 5.08
N LEU A 89 22.38 -27.49 5.84
CA LEU A 89 21.98 -26.31 6.59
C LEU A 89 21.43 -25.22 5.66
N ALA A 90 22.08 -24.96 4.52
CA ALA A 90 21.60 -23.99 3.53
C ALA A 90 20.22 -24.37 2.97
N VAL A 91 19.96 -25.66 2.72
CA VAL A 91 18.64 -26.16 2.32
C VAL A 91 17.61 -25.96 3.44
N LEU A 92 17.96 -26.20 4.70
CA LEU A 92 17.08 -25.95 5.85
C LEU A 92 16.76 -24.46 6.01
N ILE A 93 17.75 -23.58 5.85
CA ILE A 93 17.58 -22.13 5.86
C ILE A 93 16.62 -21.71 4.74
N ASN A 94 16.85 -22.15 3.51
CA ASN A 94 15.99 -21.85 2.37
C ASN A 94 14.54 -22.30 2.59
N ARG A 95 14.32 -23.52 3.11
CA ARG A 95 12.97 -23.99 3.47
C ARG A 95 12.31 -23.16 4.58
N SER A 96 13.08 -22.73 5.58
CA SER A 96 12.57 -21.87 6.63
C SER A 96 12.15 -20.49 6.09
N LEU A 97 12.94 -19.93 5.18
CA LEU A 97 12.65 -18.68 4.48
C LEU A 97 11.38 -18.80 3.63
N GLU A 98 11.28 -19.83 2.77
CA GLU A 98 10.09 -20.08 1.96
C GLU A 98 8.83 -20.27 2.82
N GLY A 99 8.95 -21.00 3.94
CA GLY A 99 7.85 -21.20 4.88
C GLY A 99 7.38 -19.91 5.57
N ARG A 100 8.30 -19.00 5.90
CA ARG A 100 7.98 -17.67 6.44
C ARG A 100 7.28 -16.82 5.39
N ASP A 101 7.81 -16.78 4.16
CA ASP A 101 7.22 -16.01 3.06
C ASP A 101 5.79 -16.49 2.73
N ALA A 102 5.56 -17.81 2.71
CA ALA A 102 4.24 -18.37 2.46
C ALA A 102 3.23 -18.02 3.56
N ARG A 103 3.63 -18.04 4.84
CA ARG A 103 2.78 -17.64 5.96
C ARG A 103 2.44 -16.15 5.89
N THR A 104 3.43 -15.30 5.62
CA THR A 104 3.24 -13.85 5.46
C THR A 104 2.28 -13.56 4.30
N ARG A 105 2.47 -14.19 3.13
CA ARG A 105 1.57 -14.04 1.98
C ARG A 105 0.14 -14.50 2.29
N ARG A 106 -0.02 -15.59 3.04
CA ARG A 106 -1.33 -16.08 3.44
C ARG A 106 -2.02 -15.14 4.43
N ALA A 107 -1.29 -14.63 5.42
CA ALA A 107 -1.79 -13.64 6.35
C ALA A 107 -2.22 -12.35 5.62
N ARG A 108 -1.39 -11.84 4.70
CA ARG A 108 -1.71 -10.72 3.80
C ARG A 108 -3.01 -10.95 3.02
N HIS A 109 -3.14 -12.12 2.40
CA HIS A 109 -4.34 -12.43 1.62
C HIS A 109 -5.59 -12.47 2.49
N ILE A 110 -5.52 -13.06 3.68
CA ILE A 110 -6.64 -13.09 4.63
C ILE A 110 -6.99 -11.68 5.11
N ALA A 111 -6.00 -10.86 5.44
CA ALA A 111 -6.17 -9.46 5.82
C ALA A 111 -6.87 -8.65 4.73
N ALA A 112 -6.38 -8.73 3.49
CA ALA A 112 -6.98 -8.05 2.33
C ALA A 112 -8.43 -8.48 2.07
N VAL A 113 -8.73 -9.78 2.21
CA VAL A 113 -10.10 -10.31 2.07
C VAL A 113 -11.01 -9.83 3.20
N ALA A 114 -10.54 -9.84 4.45
CA ALA A 114 -11.30 -9.36 5.60
C ALA A 114 -11.61 -7.87 5.49
N GLN A 115 -10.64 -7.05 5.07
CA GLN A 115 -10.81 -5.62 4.86
C GLN A 115 -11.78 -5.32 3.73
N SER A 116 -11.63 -6.02 2.59
CA SER A 116 -12.55 -5.91 1.46
C SER A 116 -13.98 -6.33 1.80
N ALA A 117 -14.19 -7.12 2.86
CA ALA A 117 -15.51 -7.50 3.34
C ALA A 117 -16.16 -6.41 4.22
N VAL A 118 -15.36 -5.54 4.86
CA VAL A 118 -15.84 -4.41 5.67
C VAL A 118 -16.13 -3.19 4.79
N LEU A 119 -15.30 -2.94 3.78
CA LEU A 119 -15.45 -1.78 2.91
C LEU A 119 -16.74 -1.86 2.05
N PRO A 120 -17.56 -0.80 2.04
CA PRO A 120 -18.73 -0.74 1.17
C PRO A 120 -18.36 -0.86 -0.31
N ARG A 121 -19.28 -1.42 -1.10
CA ARG A 121 -19.26 -1.29 -2.57
C ARG A 121 -20.28 -0.22 -2.95
N PRO A 122 -19.87 1.04 -3.15
CA PRO A 122 -20.80 2.09 -3.51
C PRO A 122 -21.47 1.74 -4.84
N PRO A 123 -22.75 2.08 -5.02
CA PRO A 123 -23.43 1.88 -6.29
C PRO A 123 -22.74 2.69 -7.38
N SER A 124 -22.78 2.22 -8.63
CA SER A 124 -22.17 2.95 -9.75
C SER A 124 -22.84 4.30 -10.07
N ARG A 125 -24.03 4.54 -9.50
CA ARG A 125 -24.83 5.76 -9.67
C ARG A 125 -25.71 6.01 -8.44
N LEU A 126 -25.82 7.27 -8.01
CA LEU A 126 -26.82 7.78 -7.06
C LEU A 126 -27.42 9.06 -7.63
N GLY A 127 -28.72 9.07 -7.90
CA GLY A 127 -29.36 10.16 -8.64
C GLY A 127 -28.63 10.42 -9.97
N GLU A 128 -28.18 11.66 -10.19
CA GLU A 128 -27.40 12.03 -11.37
C GLU A 128 -25.88 11.81 -11.21
N LEU A 129 -25.37 11.50 -10.00
CA LEU A 129 -23.95 11.26 -9.77
C LEU A 129 -23.53 9.87 -10.23
N ARG A 130 -22.45 9.79 -11.01
CA ARG A 130 -21.73 8.55 -11.32
C ARG A 130 -20.59 8.35 -10.34
N ILE A 131 -20.49 7.17 -9.75
CA ILE A 131 -19.56 6.89 -8.66
C ILE A 131 -18.66 5.73 -9.02
N ALA A 132 -17.37 5.84 -8.68
CA ALA A 132 -16.44 4.73 -8.70
C ALA A 132 -15.56 4.78 -7.45
N ALA A 133 -15.27 3.61 -6.87
CA ALA A 133 -14.34 3.47 -5.77
C ALA A 133 -13.30 2.39 -6.08
N ARG A 134 -12.08 2.56 -5.57
CA ARG A 134 -10.99 1.59 -5.66
C ARG A 134 -10.25 1.53 -4.35
N TYR A 135 -9.85 0.31 -3.98
CA TYR A 135 -9.01 0.04 -2.84
C TYR A 135 -7.79 -0.75 -3.33
N VAL A 136 -6.59 -0.26 -3.02
CA VAL A 136 -5.32 -0.91 -3.38
C VAL A 136 -4.54 -1.18 -2.09
N PRO A 137 -4.39 -2.45 -1.69
CA PRO A 137 -3.65 -2.79 -0.48
C PRO A 137 -2.13 -2.65 -0.66
N ALA A 138 -1.42 -2.28 0.40
CA ALA A 138 0.03 -2.21 0.45
C ALA A 138 0.70 -3.58 0.29
N GLU A 139 1.83 -3.64 -0.42
CA GLU A 139 2.49 -4.93 -0.73
C GLU A 139 3.24 -5.54 0.46
N ASN A 140 3.69 -4.69 1.40
CA ASN A 140 4.68 -5.06 2.41
C ASN A 140 4.09 -5.41 3.77
N GLU A 141 2.81 -5.15 4.01
CA GLU A 141 2.22 -5.30 5.35
C GLU A 141 1.28 -6.50 5.41
N ALA A 142 1.51 -7.39 6.38
CA ALA A 142 0.59 -8.48 6.71
C ALA A 142 -0.59 -8.02 7.57
N MET A 143 -0.80 -6.70 7.64
CA MET A 143 -1.74 -6.04 8.53
C MET A 143 -2.92 -5.52 7.71
N ILE A 144 -4.06 -5.38 8.38
CA ILE A 144 -5.25 -4.77 7.79
C ILE A 144 -5.10 -3.24 7.91
N GLY A 145 -5.41 -2.53 6.82
CA GLY A 145 -5.34 -1.07 6.74
C GLY A 145 -6.41 -0.32 7.52
N GLY A 146 -6.17 0.99 7.69
CA GLY A 146 -7.09 1.96 8.28
C GLY A 146 -7.99 2.71 7.29
N ASP A 147 -7.66 2.62 6.00
CA ASP A 147 -8.38 3.27 4.91
C ASP A 147 -9.85 2.87 4.81
N LEU A 148 -10.73 3.87 4.66
CA LEU A 148 -12.17 3.69 4.50
C LEU A 148 -12.78 4.69 3.53
N TYR A 149 -13.90 4.28 2.92
CA TYR A 149 -14.79 5.18 2.20
C TYR A 149 -16.24 4.71 2.32
N VAL A 150 -17.17 5.65 2.27
CA VAL A 150 -18.61 5.38 2.26
C VAL A 150 -19.34 6.47 1.49
N VAL A 151 -20.38 6.08 0.77
CA VAL A 151 -21.26 6.98 0.02
C VAL A 151 -22.70 6.58 0.33
N GLN A 152 -23.54 7.55 0.65
CA GLN A 152 -24.94 7.33 0.97
C GLN A 152 -25.81 8.42 0.34
N ASP A 153 -26.97 8.01 -0.17
CA ASP A 153 -28.04 8.92 -0.57
C ASP A 153 -28.90 9.19 0.65
N THR A 154 -29.10 10.45 1.01
CA THR A 154 -29.76 10.86 2.27
C THR A 154 -30.81 11.94 1.99
N PRO A 155 -31.70 12.24 2.95
CA PRO A 155 -32.64 13.36 2.82
C PRO A 155 -32.00 14.74 2.65
N HIS A 156 -30.68 14.86 2.84
CA HIS A 156 -29.90 16.10 2.77
C HIS A 156 -28.97 16.14 1.55
N GLY A 157 -29.17 15.22 0.60
CA GLY A 157 -28.34 15.04 -0.58
C GLY A 157 -27.37 13.85 -0.45
N VAL A 158 -26.52 13.67 -1.45
CA VAL A 158 -25.53 12.59 -1.41
C VAL A 158 -24.41 12.97 -0.45
N ARG A 159 -24.16 12.14 0.56
CA ARG A 159 -23.08 12.31 1.53
C ARG A 159 -22.00 11.27 1.32
N VAL A 160 -20.76 11.70 1.55
CA VAL A 160 -19.55 10.91 1.34
C VAL A 160 -18.62 11.07 2.53
N MET A 161 -17.93 10.01 2.89
CA MET A 161 -16.74 10.07 3.75
C MET A 161 -15.63 9.25 3.12
N VAL A 162 -14.41 9.80 3.14
CA VAL A 162 -13.15 9.09 2.90
C VAL A 162 -12.27 9.37 4.11
N GLY A 163 -11.54 8.37 4.59
CA GLY A 163 -10.68 8.55 5.74
C GLY A 163 -9.62 7.49 5.87
N ASP A 164 -8.65 7.76 6.72
CA ASP A 164 -7.63 6.81 7.15
C ASP A 164 -7.56 6.80 8.68
N VAL A 165 -7.74 5.62 9.25
CA VAL A 165 -7.63 5.35 10.68
C VAL A 165 -6.16 5.12 11.02
N ARG A 166 -5.60 5.97 11.88
CA ARG A 166 -4.26 5.74 12.42
C ARG A 166 -4.22 4.47 13.25
N GLY A 167 -3.38 3.53 12.83
CA GLY A 167 -3.21 2.23 13.47
C GLY A 167 -3.19 1.11 12.44
N LYS A 168 -2.83 -0.10 12.86
CA LYS A 168 -2.72 -1.26 11.95
C LYS A 168 -3.32 -2.50 12.58
N GLY A 169 -3.89 -3.38 11.77
CA GLY A 169 -4.45 -4.65 12.21
C GLY A 169 -5.85 -4.54 12.82
N LEU A 170 -6.15 -5.37 13.82
CA LEU A 170 -7.53 -5.52 14.32
C LEU A 170 -8.09 -4.26 14.99
N GLY A 171 -7.25 -3.46 15.64
CA GLY A 171 -7.67 -2.18 16.22
C GLY A 171 -8.13 -1.18 15.17
N ALA A 172 -7.45 -1.12 14.03
CA ALA A 172 -7.84 -0.28 12.89
C ALA A 172 -9.21 -0.71 12.34
N VAL A 173 -9.42 -2.02 12.14
CA VAL A 173 -10.70 -2.57 11.66
C VAL A 173 -11.87 -2.18 12.54
N SER A 174 -11.73 -2.29 13.85
CA SER A 174 -12.81 -1.95 14.77
C SER A 174 -13.15 -0.45 14.71
N ALA A 175 -12.16 0.43 14.46
CA ALA A 175 -12.38 1.87 14.32
C ALA A 175 -13.02 2.19 12.96
N VAL A 176 -12.55 1.56 11.86
CA VAL A 176 -13.21 1.61 10.56
C VAL A 176 -14.69 1.20 10.67
N CYS A 177 -14.99 0.09 11.36
CA CYS A 177 -16.36 -0.36 11.60
C CYS A 177 -17.18 0.66 12.41
N ALA A 178 -16.59 1.30 13.41
CA ALA A 178 -17.24 2.33 14.21
C ALA A 178 -17.55 3.58 13.36
N ASP A 179 -16.59 4.04 12.55
CA ASP A 179 -16.75 5.18 11.65
C ASP A 179 -17.81 4.89 10.56
N LEU A 180 -17.74 3.74 9.91
CA LEU A 180 -18.72 3.33 8.89
C LEU A 180 -20.14 3.18 9.49
N GLY A 181 -20.25 2.58 10.67
CA GLY A 181 -21.53 2.42 11.36
C GLY A 181 -22.12 3.76 11.79
N ALA A 182 -21.28 4.64 12.35
CA ALA A 182 -21.68 5.98 12.76
C ALA A 182 -22.06 6.86 11.57
N PHE A 183 -21.29 6.80 10.47
CA PHE A 183 -21.61 7.52 9.25
C PHE A 183 -22.95 7.09 8.69
N ARG A 184 -23.18 5.77 8.53
CA ARG A 184 -24.44 5.27 7.95
C ARG A 184 -25.68 5.72 8.73
N TYR A 185 -25.58 5.76 10.05
CA TYR A 185 -26.66 6.25 10.89
C TYR A 185 -26.79 7.79 10.83
N ALA A 186 -25.70 8.50 11.08
CA ALA A 186 -25.74 9.95 11.22
C ALA A 186 -25.92 10.67 9.89
N ALA A 187 -25.58 10.05 8.76
CA ALA A 187 -25.76 10.64 7.44
C ALA A 187 -27.24 10.82 7.09
N ASP A 188 -28.13 9.98 7.61
CA ASP A 188 -29.58 10.14 7.44
C ASP A 188 -30.20 11.08 8.49
N GLU A 189 -29.66 11.09 9.71
CA GLU A 189 -30.28 11.79 10.86
C GLU A 189 -29.79 13.22 11.08
N ALA A 190 -28.53 13.53 10.74
CA ALA A 190 -27.97 14.84 10.99
C ALA A 190 -28.41 15.84 9.91
N GLU A 191 -29.00 16.95 10.31
CA GLU A 191 -29.47 17.98 9.37
C GLU A 191 -28.33 18.64 8.57
N ASP A 192 -27.12 18.70 9.15
CA ASP A 192 -25.96 19.34 8.56
C ASP A 192 -24.64 18.54 8.74
N LEU A 193 -23.60 18.96 8.00
CA LEU A 193 -22.28 18.34 8.07
C LEU A 193 -21.63 18.44 9.46
N PRO A 194 -21.69 19.59 10.18
CA PRO A 194 -21.17 19.67 11.55
C PRO A 194 -21.82 18.67 12.51
N GLY A 195 -23.14 18.46 12.42
CA GLY A 195 -23.85 17.46 13.21
C GLY A 195 -23.41 16.02 12.91
N LEU A 196 -23.22 15.71 11.62
CA LEU A 196 -22.67 14.42 11.17
C LEU A 196 -21.25 14.20 11.72
N VAL A 197 -20.36 15.18 11.56
CA VAL A 197 -18.97 15.11 12.04
C VAL A 197 -18.94 14.96 13.56
N ALA A 198 -19.79 15.67 14.30
CA ALA A 198 -19.91 15.51 15.75
C ALA A 198 -20.43 14.13 16.17
N ALA A 199 -21.23 13.46 15.32
CA ALA A 199 -21.66 12.08 15.56
C ALA A 199 -20.52 11.06 15.34
N LEU A 200 -19.72 11.26 14.29
CA LEU A 200 -18.52 10.48 14.02
C LEU A 200 -17.52 10.60 15.18
N GLU A 201 -17.20 11.83 15.60
CA GLU A 201 -16.31 12.11 16.73
C GLU A 201 -16.75 11.35 17.99
N ARG A 202 -18.03 11.45 18.36
CA ARG A 202 -18.58 10.75 19.53
C ARG A 202 -18.52 9.23 19.38
N ALA A 203 -18.67 8.69 18.18
CA ALA A 203 -18.59 7.26 17.94
C ALA A 203 -17.17 6.75 18.13
N LEU A 204 -16.18 7.45 17.55
CA LEU A 204 -14.78 7.09 17.63
C LEU A 204 -14.25 7.21 19.07
N LEU A 205 -14.60 8.28 19.80
CA LEU A 205 -14.26 8.44 21.22
C LEU A 205 -14.86 7.34 22.10
N ARG A 206 -16.12 6.94 21.86
CA ARG A 206 -16.74 5.82 22.58
C ARG A 206 -16.02 4.50 22.31
N GLU A 207 -15.59 4.29 21.07
CA GLU A 207 -14.86 3.10 20.67
C GLU A 207 -13.47 3.05 21.30
N GLY A 208 -12.71 4.16 21.28
CA GLY A 208 -11.43 4.27 21.99
C GLY A 208 -11.57 4.09 23.51
N GLY A 209 -12.65 4.61 24.10
CA GLY A 209 -12.98 4.43 25.52
C GLY A 209 -13.18 2.97 25.94
N ARG A 210 -13.69 2.11 25.03
CA ARG A 210 -13.93 0.68 25.29
C ARG A 210 -12.67 -0.17 25.24
N ARG A 211 -11.62 0.27 24.54
CA ARG A 211 -10.39 -0.51 24.31
C ARG A 211 -9.43 -0.48 25.50
N GLY A 212 -9.32 0.67 26.18
CA GLY A 212 -8.46 0.85 27.36
C GLY A 212 -6.94 0.74 27.06
N GLY A 213 -6.09 1.36 27.88
CA GLY A 213 -4.62 1.25 27.75
C GLY A 213 -4.00 2.16 26.68
N GLN A 214 -2.79 1.82 26.18
CA GLN A 214 -2.03 2.64 25.22
C GLN A 214 -2.77 2.89 23.88
N GLU A 215 -3.71 2.03 23.48
CA GLU A 215 -4.51 2.20 22.24
C GLU A 215 -5.56 3.33 22.35
N GLN A 216 -5.78 3.86 23.56
CA GLN A 216 -6.74 4.93 23.83
C GLN A 216 -6.24 6.30 23.32
N GLU A 217 -4.92 6.50 23.22
CA GLU A 217 -4.28 7.70 22.69
C GLU A 217 -3.98 7.61 21.18
N GLU A 218 -4.20 6.43 20.56
CA GLU A 218 -3.79 6.17 19.18
C GLU A 218 -4.92 6.03 18.16
N GLY A 219 -6.18 5.90 18.59
CA GLY A 219 -7.33 5.72 17.70
C GLY A 219 -7.90 7.04 17.19
N PHE A 220 -7.25 7.67 16.21
CA PHE A 220 -7.78 8.82 15.48
C PHE A 220 -7.97 8.50 14.00
N THR A 221 -8.86 9.22 13.34
CA THR A 221 -9.18 9.02 11.92
C THR A 221 -9.04 10.35 11.18
N THR A 222 -8.14 10.44 10.21
CA THR A 222 -8.17 11.55 9.25
C THR A 222 -9.39 11.35 8.38
N ALA A 223 -10.21 12.38 8.19
CA ALA A 223 -11.45 12.23 7.45
C ALA A 223 -11.80 13.44 6.60
N LEU A 224 -12.23 13.17 5.37
CA LEU A 224 -12.89 14.10 4.48
C LEU A 224 -14.37 13.71 4.40
N VAL A 225 -15.25 14.60 4.85
CA VAL A 225 -16.70 14.43 4.73
C VAL A 225 -17.24 15.44 3.74
N ALA A 226 -18.02 14.98 2.76
CA ALA A 226 -18.61 15.83 1.74
C ALA A 226 -20.12 15.61 1.62
N GLU A 227 -20.86 16.68 1.33
CA GLU A 227 -22.29 16.68 1.03
C GLU A 227 -22.52 17.41 -0.29
N PHE A 228 -23.17 16.74 -1.24
CA PHE A 228 -23.60 17.33 -2.49
C PHE A 228 -24.98 17.94 -2.31
N ALA A 229 -25.17 19.18 -2.73
CA ALA A 229 -26.52 19.79 -2.78
C ALA A 229 -27.47 18.94 -3.64
N ASP A 230 -28.76 18.95 -3.35
CA ASP A 230 -29.76 18.13 -4.06
C ASP A 230 -29.79 18.40 -5.58
N ASP A 231 -29.54 19.65 -5.98
CA ASP A 231 -29.44 20.08 -7.39
C ASP A 231 -28.03 19.89 -8.00
N LEU A 232 -27.12 19.31 -7.20
CA LEU A 232 -25.70 19.12 -7.46
C LEU A 232 -24.94 20.40 -7.82
N SER A 233 -25.47 21.59 -7.53
CA SER A 233 -24.85 22.88 -7.87
C SER A 233 -23.54 23.12 -7.12
N ALA A 234 -23.42 22.55 -5.92
CA ALA A 234 -22.28 22.72 -5.04
C ALA A 234 -21.97 21.42 -4.27
N VAL A 235 -20.71 21.34 -3.83
CA VAL A 235 -20.24 20.36 -2.85
C VAL A 235 -19.79 21.12 -1.60
N ARG A 236 -20.30 20.68 -0.45
CA ARG A 236 -19.92 21.16 0.89
C ARG A 236 -18.97 20.15 1.50
N VAL A 237 -17.87 20.62 2.08
CA VAL A 237 -16.77 19.78 2.56
C VAL A 237 -16.40 20.17 3.98
N VAL A 238 -16.15 19.16 4.82
CA VAL A 238 -15.45 19.30 6.09
C VAL A 238 -14.22 18.41 6.04
N ASN A 239 -13.05 19.01 6.26
CA ASN A 239 -11.79 18.29 6.32
C ASN A 239 -11.28 18.21 7.76
N ARG A 240 -11.03 16.98 8.23
CA ARG A 240 -10.51 16.64 9.57
C ARG A 240 -9.11 16.02 9.41
N GLY A 241 -8.15 16.83 8.98
CA GLY A 241 -6.75 16.45 8.82
C GLY A 241 -6.46 15.45 7.70
N HIS A 242 -7.34 15.35 6.70
CA HIS A 242 -7.22 14.46 5.56
C HIS A 242 -6.63 15.19 4.33
N PRO A 243 -5.99 14.50 3.38
CA PRO A 243 -5.59 15.13 2.12
C PRO A 243 -6.79 15.80 1.41
N PRO A 244 -6.61 17.04 0.90
CA PRO A 244 -7.68 17.75 0.21
C PRO A 244 -8.05 17.05 -1.11
N PRO A 245 -9.34 16.97 -1.47
CA PRO A 245 -9.75 16.33 -2.70
C PRO A 245 -9.47 17.23 -3.91
N VAL A 246 -9.37 16.61 -5.09
CA VAL A 246 -9.16 17.31 -6.36
C VAL A 246 -10.46 17.36 -7.15
N LEU A 247 -10.91 18.55 -7.50
CA LEU A 247 -12.02 18.77 -8.41
C LEU A 247 -11.49 18.93 -9.84
N LEU A 248 -11.86 18.01 -10.73
CA LEU A 248 -11.64 18.12 -12.16
C LEU A 248 -12.86 18.75 -12.82
N ASP A 249 -12.69 19.83 -13.57
CA ASP A 249 -13.77 20.40 -14.36
C ASP A 249 -14.02 19.64 -15.67
N ALA A 250 -15.05 20.06 -16.42
CA ALA A 250 -15.41 19.43 -17.70
C ALA A 250 -14.31 19.51 -18.78
N GLN A 251 -13.31 20.40 -18.61
CA GLN A 251 -12.15 20.52 -19.49
C GLN A 251 -10.93 19.75 -18.95
N GLY A 252 -11.06 19.09 -17.80
CA GLY A 252 -9.98 18.34 -17.15
C GLY A 252 -8.98 19.20 -16.39
N ARG A 253 -9.30 20.47 -16.09
CA ARG A 253 -8.46 21.28 -15.20
C ARG A 253 -8.72 20.86 -13.74
N ALA A 254 -7.65 20.74 -12.97
CA ALA A 254 -7.70 20.38 -11.56
C ALA A 254 -7.71 21.63 -10.67
N THR A 255 -8.57 21.62 -9.66
CA THR A 255 -8.59 22.55 -8.54
C THR A 255 -8.54 21.74 -7.25
N VAL A 256 -7.57 22.00 -6.39
CA VAL A 256 -7.53 21.40 -5.04
C VAL A 256 -8.54 22.14 -4.16
N LEU A 257 -9.42 21.38 -3.49
CA LEU A 257 -10.39 21.95 -2.56
C LEU A 257 -9.76 22.05 -1.17
N GLU A 258 -8.84 23.01 -1.02
CA GLU A 258 -8.15 23.27 0.24
C GLU A 258 -9.15 23.70 1.33
N PRO A 259 -9.03 23.18 2.56
CA PRO A 259 -9.87 23.64 3.66
C PRO A 259 -9.56 25.10 3.99
N SER A 260 -10.58 25.89 4.33
CA SER A 260 -10.37 27.29 4.74
C SER A 260 -9.67 27.41 6.09
N GLU A 261 -9.84 26.41 6.95
CA GLU A 261 -9.18 26.32 8.26
C GLU A 261 -8.81 24.87 8.55
N GLU A 262 -7.59 24.66 9.05
CA GLU A 262 -7.12 23.34 9.45
C GLU A 262 -7.82 22.87 10.72
N ALA A 263 -8.34 21.64 10.69
CA ALA A 263 -8.97 21.01 11.84
C ALA A 263 -8.33 19.65 12.12
N PRO A 264 -8.18 19.24 13.39
CA PRO A 264 -7.50 17.99 13.72
C PRO A 264 -8.33 16.77 13.28
N PRO A 265 -7.70 15.60 13.18
CA PRO A 265 -8.38 14.34 12.95
C PRO A 265 -9.54 14.07 13.91
N LEU A 266 -10.46 13.20 13.50
CA LEU A 266 -11.51 12.70 14.38
C LEU A 266 -10.89 11.91 15.54
N GLY A 267 -11.48 11.98 16.72
CA GLY A 267 -11.00 11.29 17.93
C GLY A 267 -9.96 12.09 18.72
N MET A 268 -9.58 13.28 18.23
CA MET A 268 -8.67 14.19 18.91
C MET A 268 -9.37 15.34 19.63
N SER A 269 -10.71 15.30 19.80
CA SER A 269 -11.42 16.45 20.39
C SER A 269 -11.02 16.78 21.84
N GLY A 270 -10.25 15.93 22.52
CA GLY A 270 -9.74 16.19 23.87
C GLY A 270 -8.58 17.19 23.94
N LEU A 271 -7.94 17.52 22.81
CA LEU A 271 -6.79 18.43 22.76
C LEU A 271 -7.18 19.93 22.74
N GLY A 272 -8.47 20.28 22.71
CA GLY A 272 -8.92 21.66 22.53
C GLY A 272 -10.36 21.80 22.04
N THR A 273 -10.69 23.00 21.55
CA THR A 273 -11.96 23.30 20.88
C THR A 273 -11.64 23.80 19.48
N TRP A 274 -12.27 23.22 18.46
CA TRP A 274 -12.06 23.61 17.07
C TRP A 274 -13.40 23.92 16.42
N SER A 275 -13.37 24.89 15.51
CA SER A 275 -14.43 25.10 14.54
C SER A 275 -14.57 23.85 13.66
N CYS A 276 -15.77 23.65 13.13
CA CYS A 276 -16.06 22.68 12.08
C CYS A 276 -16.42 23.48 10.83
N PRO A 277 -15.44 24.13 10.16
CA PRO A 277 -15.70 24.94 8.98
C PRO A 277 -16.29 24.06 7.88
N VAL A 278 -17.35 24.56 7.26
CA VAL A 278 -17.99 23.91 6.10
C VAL A 278 -17.65 24.72 4.87
N ASP A 279 -16.71 24.21 4.08
CA ASP A 279 -16.27 24.86 2.85
C ASP A 279 -17.19 24.48 1.69
N THR A 280 -17.67 25.47 0.95
CA THR A 280 -18.62 25.26 -0.16
C THR A 280 -17.96 25.59 -1.49
N PHE A 281 -17.96 24.63 -2.41
CA PHE A 281 -17.36 24.76 -3.73
C PHE A 281 -18.38 24.51 -4.84
N PRO A 282 -18.33 25.26 -5.96
CA PRO A 282 -19.17 24.97 -7.11
C PRO A 282 -18.91 23.58 -7.68
N PHE A 283 -19.97 22.87 -8.07
CA PHE A 283 -19.89 21.54 -8.66
C PHE A 283 -20.60 21.51 -10.04
N PRO A 284 -19.99 22.13 -11.07
CA PRO A 284 -20.65 22.33 -12.35
C PRO A 284 -20.86 21.00 -13.11
N PRO A 285 -21.82 20.94 -14.05
CA PRO A 285 -21.97 19.79 -14.93
C PRO A 285 -20.68 19.40 -15.65
N GLY A 286 -20.39 18.10 -15.72
CA GLY A 286 -19.15 17.54 -16.25
C GLY A 286 -18.00 17.46 -15.24
N ALA A 287 -18.16 18.04 -14.03
CA ALA A 287 -17.12 17.98 -13.01
C ALA A 287 -17.00 16.60 -12.35
N THR A 288 -15.79 16.29 -11.88
CA THR A 288 -15.47 15.06 -11.15
C THR A 288 -14.69 15.40 -9.89
N LEU A 289 -15.24 15.07 -8.72
CA LEU A 289 -14.52 15.13 -7.45
C LEU A 289 -13.75 13.83 -7.25
N ILE A 290 -12.44 13.94 -7.03
CA ILE A 290 -11.54 12.83 -6.73
C ILE A 290 -11.08 12.96 -5.27
N CYS A 291 -11.46 12.00 -4.45
CA CYS A 291 -11.02 11.86 -3.07
C CYS A 291 -10.05 10.66 -2.98
N TYR A 292 -9.02 10.79 -2.16
CA TYR A 292 -8.02 9.75 -1.95
C TYR A 292 -7.44 9.85 -0.55
N THR A 293 -6.94 8.72 -0.03
CA THR A 293 -6.16 8.66 1.20
C THR A 293 -4.69 9.04 0.97
N ASP A 294 -3.95 9.17 2.07
CA ASP A 294 -2.57 9.62 2.08
C ASP A 294 -1.61 8.63 1.38
N GLY A 295 -1.95 7.35 1.25
CA GLY A 295 -1.17 6.40 0.45
C GLY A 295 -1.02 6.77 -1.03
N VAL A 296 -1.82 7.72 -1.53
CA VAL A 296 -1.61 8.37 -2.84
C VAL A 296 -0.62 9.52 -2.73
N THR A 297 -0.82 10.49 -1.83
CA THR A 297 0.02 11.70 -1.72
C THR A 297 1.40 11.42 -1.14
N GLU A 298 1.48 10.46 -0.22
CA GLU A 298 2.72 10.03 0.42
C GLU A 298 3.51 9.03 -0.43
N ALA A 299 3.00 8.62 -1.59
CA ALA A 299 3.71 7.77 -2.53
C ALA A 299 5.00 8.46 -3.02
N ARG A 300 6.15 7.79 -2.82
CA ARG A 300 7.47 8.37 -3.13
C ARG A 300 8.16 7.68 -4.28
N ASP A 301 8.82 8.47 -5.13
CA ASP A 301 9.73 7.95 -6.14
C ASP A 301 11.07 7.48 -5.52
N GLU A 302 11.99 6.98 -6.37
CA GLU A 302 13.32 6.53 -5.93
C GLU A 302 14.18 7.65 -5.30
N SER A 303 13.85 8.91 -5.57
CA SER A 303 14.52 10.10 -5.00
C SER A 303 13.87 10.61 -3.72
N GLY A 304 12.72 10.04 -3.33
CA GLY A 304 11.97 10.41 -2.13
C GLY A 304 10.95 11.53 -2.35
N VAL A 305 10.67 11.92 -3.60
CA VAL A 305 9.71 12.98 -3.94
C VAL A 305 8.29 12.42 -3.88
N PHE A 306 7.42 13.12 -3.14
CA PHE A 306 6.01 12.82 -3.00
C PHE A 306 5.23 12.96 -4.31
N TYR A 307 4.14 12.22 -4.43
CA TYR A 307 3.27 12.24 -5.60
C TYR A 307 2.22 13.33 -5.47
N ASP A 308 2.09 14.19 -6.50
CA ASP A 308 1.10 15.26 -6.54
C ASP A 308 -0.03 14.91 -7.51
N ALA A 309 -1.15 14.43 -6.98
CA ALA A 309 -2.32 14.07 -7.77
C ALA A 309 -2.91 15.27 -8.51
N SER A 310 -2.87 16.47 -7.94
CA SER A 310 -3.44 17.68 -8.54
C SER A 310 -2.70 18.10 -9.81
N VAL A 311 -1.38 17.87 -9.83
CA VAL A 311 -0.54 18.12 -11.00
C VAL A 311 -0.71 17.03 -12.04
N ARG A 312 -0.77 15.76 -11.63
CA ARG A 312 -0.77 14.61 -12.55
C ARG A 312 -2.13 14.35 -13.22
N LEU A 313 -3.24 14.50 -12.49
CA LEU A 313 -4.59 14.20 -12.98
C LEU A 313 -4.96 14.93 -14.29
N PRO A 314 -4.69 16.25 -14.46
CA PRO A 314 -4.95 16.94 -15.72
C PRO A 314 -4.24 16.31 -16.91
N PHE A 315 -2.97 15.89 -16.75
CA PHE A 315 -2.22 15.24 -17.83
C PHE A 315 -2.82 13.87 -18.19
N LEU A 316 -3.18 13.07 -17.18
CA LEU A 316 -3.76 11.73 -17.37
C LEU A 316 -5.10 11.81 -18.11
N VAL A 317 -5.98 12.70 -17.69
CA VAL A 317 -7.32 12.86 -18.30
C VAL A 317 -7.21 13.48 -19.70
N HIS A 318 -6.34 14.49 -19.89
CA HIS A 318 -6.13 15.10 -21.20
C HIS A 318 -5.55 14.09 -22.20
N HIS A 319 -4.52 13.34 -21.82
CA HIS A 319 -3.94 12.29 -22.67
C HIS A 319 -4.99 11.24 -23.04
N ARG A 320 -5.85 10.84 -22.09
CA ARG A 320 -6.92 9.87 -22.39
C ARG A 320 -7.95 10.43 -23.37
N ALA A 321 -8.33 11.70 -23.22
CA ALA A 321 -9.29 12.37 -24.10
C ALA A 321 -8.79 12.48 -25.55
N LEU A 322 -7.47 12.54 -25.78
CA LEU A 322 -6.88 12.48 -27.12
C LEU A 322 -7.08 11.12 -27.82
N VAL A 323 -7.27 10.04 -27.04
CA VAL A 323 -7.34 8.65 -27.52
C VAL A 323 -8.78 8.10 -27.46
N GLY A 324 -9.79 8.92 -27.16
CA GLY A 324 -11.19 8.46 -27.15
C GLY A 324 -12.17 9.36 -26.40
N TYR A 325 -13.20 8.74 -25.85
CA TYR A 325 -14.24 9.42 -25.08
C TYR A 325 -13.74 9.97 -23.73
N PRO A 326 -14.44 10.95 -23.13
CA PRO A 326 -14.17 11.39 -21.77
C PRO A 326 -14.07 10.21 -20.81
N ALA A 327 -13.04 10.22 -19.96
CA ALA A 327 -12.77 9.13 -19.04
C ALA A 327 -13.94 8.95 -18.06
N SER A 328 -14.41 7.71 -17.89
CA SER A 328 -15.37 7.40 -16.83
C SER A 328 -14.68 7.54 -15.45
N PRO A 329 -15.45 7.73 -14.35
CA PRO A 329 -14.86 7.85 -13.02
C PRO A 329 -13.94 6.66 -12.66
N ALA A 330 -14.35 5.44 -13.03
CA ALA A 330 -13.54 4.24 -12.84
C ALA A 330 -12.24 4.24 -13.67
N GLN A 331 -12.26 4.83 -14.87
CA GLN A 331 -11.06 4.97 -15.69
C GLN A 331 -10.11 6.02 -15.13
N ILE A 332 -10.63 7.14 -14.61
CA ILE A 332 -9.81 8.17 -13.95
C ILE A 332 -9.07 7.54 -12.75
N LEU A 333 -9.78 6.81 -11.90
CA LEU A 333 -9.14 6.10 -10.77
C LEU A 333 -8.11 5.06 -11.23
N HIS A 334 -8.39 4.33 -12.31
CA HIS A 334 -7.43 3.36 -12.86
C HIS A 334 -6.15 4.03 -13.36
N LEU A 335 -6.27 5.13 -14.11
CA LEU A 335 -5.13 5.90 -14.59
C LEU A 335 -4.30 6.48 -13.43
N LEU A 336 -4.97 6.96 -12.38
CA LEU A 336 -4.30 7.48 -11.18
C LEU A 336 -3.50 6.39 -10.47
N ILE A 337 -4.09 5.21 -10.25
CA ILE A 337 -3.41 4.07 -9.62
C ILE A 337 -2.20 3.62 -10.45
N GLU A 338 -2.34 3.56 -11.78
CA GLU A 338 -1.25 3.20 -12.68
C GLU A 338 -0.12 4.22 -12.64
N ASP A 339 -0.44 5.52 -12.64
CA ASP A 339 0.55 6.60 -12.58
C ASP A 339 1.29 6.64 -11.23
N VAL A 340 0.59 6.42 -10.11
CA VAL A 340 1.19 6.26 -8.79
C VAL A 340 2.13 5.05 -8.77
N GLY A 341 1.69 3.91 -9.34
CA GLY A 341 2.53 2.72 -9.47
C GLY A 341 3.78 2.96 -10.32
N HIS A 342 3.69 3.77 -11.38
CA HIS A 342 4.85 4.17 -12.17
C HIS A 342 5.79 5.10 -11.38
N HIS A 343 5.24 6.06 -10.65
CA HIS A 343 6.01 6.99 -9.81
C HIS A 343 6.85 6.26 -8.75
N THR A 344 6.28 5.24 -8.10
CA THR A 344 6.96 4.47 -7.04
C THR A 344 7.85 3.33 -7.54
N GLY A 345 7.97 3.13 -8.87
CA GLY A 345 8.67 1.98 -9.43
C GLY A 345 8.00 0.64 -9.12
N GLY A 346 6.68 0.65 -8.93
CA GLY A 346 5.84 -0.52 -8.66
C GLY A 346 5.74 -0.91 -7.18
N ARG A 347 6.13 -0.03 -6.25
CA ARG A 347 6.09 -0.30 -4.81
C ARG A 347 4.92 0.45 -4.17
N ILE A 348 3.95 -0.28 -3.64
CA ILE A 348 2.87 0.33 -2.86
C ILE A 348 3.30 0.33 -1.39
N GLN A 349 3.56 1.54 -0.86
CA GLN A 349 4.12 1.74 0.48
C GLN A 349 3.03 1.73 1.55
N ASP A 350 1.85 2.27 1.23
CA ASP A 350 0.68 2.31 2.09
C ASP A 350 -0.59 1.97 1.32
N ASP A 351 -1.67 1.68 2.05
CA ASP A 351 -2.97 1.41 1.47
C ASP A 351 -3.52 2.64 0.73
N GLN A 352 -4.31 2.40 -0.33
CA GLN A 352 -4.90 3.48 -1.12
C GLN A 352 -6.40 3.24 -1.29
N ALA A 353 -7.20 4.05 -0.61
CA ALA A 353 -8.63 4.21 -0.89
C ALA A 353 -8.83 5.42 -1.79
N LEU A 354 -9.46 5.20 -2.94
CA LEU A 354 -9.81 6.25 -3.90
C LEU A 354 -11.29 6.21 -4.23
N LEU A 355 -11.89 7.40 -4.34
CA LEU A 355 -13.29 7.59 -4.66
C LEU A 355 -13.45 8.72 -5.68
N ALA A 356 -14.23 8.48 -6.73
CA ALA A 356 -14.54 9.46 -7.76
C ALA A 356 -16.05 9.65 -7.86
N LEU A 357 -16.51 10.91 -7.74
CA LEU A 357 -17.91 11.31 -7.93
C LEU A 357 -18.01 12.28 -9.11
N HIS A 358 -18.75 11.89 -10.13
CA HIS A 358 -18.86 12.64 -11.38
C HIS A 358 -20.29 13.08 -11.63
N ARG A 359 -20.46 14.37 -11.92
CA ARG A 359 -21.70 14.94 -12.45
C ARG A 359 -21.65 14.88 -13.97
N PRO A 360 -22.50 14.10 -14.64
CA PRO A 360 -22.61 14.11 -16.09
C PRO A 360 -22.89 15.53 -16.62
N PRO A 361 -22.42 15.86 -17.83
CA PRO A 361 -22.80 17.11 -18.48
C PRO A 361 -24.31 17.12 -18.74
N VAL A 362 -24.94 18.30 -18.60
CA VAL A 362 -26.34 18.48 -19.03
C VAL A 362 -26.39 18.32 -20.56
N PRO A 363 -27.24 17.44 -21.10
CA PRO A 363 -27.39 17.33 -22.55
C PRO A 363 -27.80 18.70 -23.14
N PRO A 364 -27.30 19.08 -24.33
CA PRO A 364 -27.60 20.38 -24.93
C PRO A 364 -29.08 20.59 -25.33
N TYR A 365 -29.97 19.64 -25.03
CA TYR A 365 -31.41 19.72 -25.25
C TYR A 365 -32.13 19.16 -24.02
N ALA A 366 -32.28 19.99 -22.99
CA ALA A 366 -33.14 19.73 -21.83
C ALA A 366 -34.03 20.96 -21.61
#